data_AF-A0A1R3GDZ2-F1
#
_entry.id   AF-A0A1R3GDZ2-F1
#
_cell.length_a   1.000
_cell.length_b   1.000
_cell.length_c   1.000
_cell.angle_alpha   90.00
_cell.angle_beta   90.00
_cell.angle_gamma   90.00
#
_symmetry.space_group_name_H-M   'P 1'
#
loop_
_entity.id
_entity.type
_entity.pdbx_description
1 polymer ?
#
loop_
_entity_poly.entity_id
_entity_poly.type
_entity_poly.pdbx_seq_one_letter_code
_entity_poly.pdbx_strand_id
1 'polypeptide(L)'
;MLGAIELVEAQFRISYPSNTLAASPEFRQDPSLINIIHIVLKVVQDYTPCGKYGSTLIMLWLDLIGNVDVDSICLPALVQHLNSTDRYISFDIMGEVKRALVLTTSPISMASLYTAFTLNHDEGSTDSTLHKLIIALHKANEQAASPNMHVLRILIFNAGGVQNPAFLPVFSWLFNEHNPHMALVTETRLSGAQARHRRLSLDFPESSILDSIGYFGGDYHQRSAYSDT
;
A
#
# COMPACT_ATOMS: atom_id res chain seq x y z
N MET A 1 14.27 -5.30 -17.75
CA MET A 1 14.68 -3.97 -18.22
C MET A 1 13.64 -3.37 -19.17
N LEU A 2 13.32 -4.02 -20.30
CA LEU A 2 12.32 -3.52 -21.26
C LEU A 2 10.98 -3.13 -20.61
N GLY A 3 10.39 -3.99 -19.78
CA GLY A 3 9.13 -3.67 -19.10
C GLY A 3 9.19 -2.45 -18.15
N ALA A 4 10.36 -2.15 -17.57
CA ALA A 4 10.53 -0.94 -16.75
C ALA A 4 10.63 0.31 -17.62
N ILE A 5 11.24 0.20 -18.81
CA ILE A 5 11.30 1.27 -19.80
C ILE A 5 9.88 1.56 -20.31
N GLU A 6 9.15 0.53 -20.76
CA GLU A 6 7.78 0.66 -21.26
C GLU A 6 6.85 1.29 -20.21
N LEU A 7 6.99 0.91 -18.93
CA LEU A 7 6.23 1.51 -17.83
C LEU A 7 6.53 3.00 -17.68
N VAL A 8 7.80 3.39 -17.74
CA VAL A 8 8.22 4.80 -17.65
C VAL A 8 7.76 5.60 -18.87
N GLU A 9 7.90 5.05 -20.08
CA GLU A 9 7.43 5.70 -21.31
C GLU A 9 5.90 5.91 -21.26
N ALA A 10 5.14 4.89 -20.86
CA ALA A 10 3.68 4.97 -20.76
C ALA A 10 3.22 5.97 -19.69
N GLN A 11 3.84 5.96 -18.51
CA GLN A 11 3.41 6.78 -17.37
C GLN A 11 3.76 8.26 -17.55
N PHE A 12 4.90 8.56 -18.18
CA PHE A 12 5.43 9.92 -18.30
C PHE A 12 5.33 10.50 -19.72
N ARG A 13 4.77 9.72 -20.68
CA ARG A 13 4.67 10.07 -22.10
C ARG A 13 5.97 10.61 -22.68
N ILE A 14 7.06 9.93 -22.34
CA ILE A 14 8.41 10.18 -22.84
C ILE A 14 8.87 8.97 -23.66
N SER A 15 9.86 9.15 -24.53
CA SER A 15 10.45 8.05 -25.30
C SER A 15 11.89 7.78 -24.89
N TYR A 16 12.23 6.51 -24.74
CA TYR A 16 13.59 6.04 -24.54
C TYR A 16 14.34 6.04 -25.88
N PRO A 17 15.61 6.49 -25.93
CA PRO A 17 16.36 7.23 -24.89
C PRO A 17 16.25 8.76 -25.06
N SER A 18 15.35 9.25 -25.92
CA SER A 18 15.40 10.62 -26.46
C SER A 18 14.86 11.71 -25.52
N ASN A 19 13.97 11.36 -24.59
CA ASN A 19 13.35 12.33 -23.68
C ASN A 19 13.73 12.05 -22.23
N THR A 20 14.14 13.09 -21.51
CA THR A 20 14.38 13.03 -20.06
C THR A 20 13.08 13.25 -19.29
N LEU A 21 13.11 13.05 -17.96
CA LEU A 21 11.92 13.25 -17.13
C LEU A 21 11.40 14.70 -17.19
N ALA A 22 12.28 15.68 -17.34
CA ALA A 22 11.91 17.10 -17.47
C ALA A 22 11.08 17.40 -18.73
N ALA A 23 11.16 16.57 -19.77
CA ALA A 23 10.36 16.71 -20.97
C ALA A 23 8.90 16.25 -20.77
N SER A 24 8.64 15.41 -19.76
CA SER A 24 7.31 14.87 -19.46
C SER A 24 6.33 16.00 -19.08
N PRO A 25 5.20 16.14 -19.80
CA PRO A 25 4.14 17.07 -19.38
C PRO A 25 3.48 16.62 -18.07
N GLU A 26 3.32 15.32 -17.84
CA GLU A 26 2.77 14.76 -16.61
C GLU A 26 3.65 15.10 -15.41
N PHE A 27 4.97 14.94 -15.53
CA PHE A 27 5.89 15.28 -14.44
C PHE A 27 5.91 16.78 -14.12
N ARG A 28 5.81 17.64 -15.15
CA ARG A 28 5.71 19.09 -14.95
C ARG A 28 4.40 19.49 -14.26
N GLN A 29 3.32 18.76 -14.52
CA GLN A 29 2.04 18.98 -13.87
C GLN A 29 2.04 18.45 -12.43
N ASP A 30 2.71 17.32 -12.18
CA ASP A 30 2.78 16.68 -10.87
C ASP A 30 4.21 16.16 -10.56
N PRO A 31 5.04 16.96 -9.87
CA PRO A 31 6.39 16.54 -9.47
C PRO A 31 6.44 15.36 -8.51
N SER A 32 5.32 15.04 -7.83
CA SER A 32 5.27 13.91 -6.88
C SER A 32 5.43 12.55 -7.55
N LEU A 33 5.23 12.49 -8.88
CA LEU A 33 5.45 11.30 -9.70
C LEU A 33 6.90 10.82 -9.66
N ILE A 34 7.86 11.64 -9.16
CA ILE A 34 9.23 11.20 -8.88
C ILE A 34 9.28 9.98 -7.95
N ASN A 35 8.30 9.83 -7.05
CA ASN A 35 8.22 8.66 -6.17
C ASN A 35 7.99 7.36 -6.95
N ILE A 36 7.23 7.41 -8.05
CA ILE A 36 7.04 6.25 -8.94
C ILE A 36 8.38 5.89 -9.59
N ILE A 37 9.15 6.89 -10.04
CA ILE A 37 10.49 6.66 -10.58
C ILE A 37 11.40 6.02 -9.53
N HIS A 38 11.40 6.49 -8.28
CA HIS A 38 12.19 5.86 -7.22
C HIS A 38 11.80 4.39 -7.01
N ILE A 39 10.50 4.06 -7.04
CA ILE A 39 10.02 2.67 -6.93
C ILE A 39 10.50 1.85 -8.12
N VAL A 40 10.36 2.34 -9.35
CA VAL A 40 10.81 1.65 -10.56
C VAL A 40 12.32 1.41 -10.52
N LEU A 41 13.10 2.42 -10.16
CA LEU A 41 14.56 2.32 -10.01
C LEU A 41 14.95 1.27 -8.98
N LYS A 42 14.26 1.25 -7.83
CA LYS A 42 14.52 0.26 -6.77
C LYS A 42 14.11 -1.15 -7.20
N VAL A 43 12.99 -1.31 -7.90
CA VAL A 43 12.55 -2.60 -8.45
C VAL A 43 13.55 -3.13 -9.47
N VAL A 44 14.00 -2.28 -10.40
CA VAL A 44 15.04 -2.65 -11.38
C VAL A 44 16.33 -3.05 -10.66
N GLN A 45 16.73 -2.28 -9.64
CA GLN A 45 17.94 -2.55 -8.88
C GLN A 45 17.89 -3.89 -8.13
N ASP A 46 16.79 -4.18 -7.44
CA ASP A 46 16.73 -5.28 -6.48
C ASP A 46 16.20 -6.59 -7.11
N TYR A 47 15.38 -6.52 -8.17
CA TYR A 47 14.61 -7.67 -8.68
C TYR A 47 14.85 -8.03 -10.14
N THR A 48 15.71 -7.30 -10.87
CA THR A 48 16.00 -7.62 -12.29
C THR A 48 17.45 -8.06 -12.51
N PRO A 49 17.75 -8.89 -13.53
CA PRO A 49 19.12 -9.35 -13.79
C PRO A 49 20.14 -8.25 -14.05
N CYS A 50 19.71 -7.08 -14.51
CA CYS A 50 20.59 -5.93 -14.72
C CYS A 50 20.95 -5.18 -13.43
N GLY A 51 20.20 -5.42 -12.34
CA GLY A 51 20.43 -4.87 -11.01
C GLY A 51 20.76 -3.38 -11.00
N LYS A 52 21.80 -3.02 -10.22
CA LYS A 52 22.29 -1.64 -10.10
C LYS A 52 22.65 -1.00 -11.44
N TYR A 53 23.22 -1.73 -12.38
CA TYR A 53 23.57 -1.19 -13.70
C TYR A 53 22.33 -0.80 -14.51
N GLY A 54 21.27 -1.60 -14.42
CA GLY A 54 19.99 -1.27 -15.06
C GLY A 54 19.35 -0.03 -14.47
N SER A 55 19.37 0.09 -13.14
CA SER A 55 18.89 1.30 -12.44
C SER A 55 19.70 2.53 -12.86
N THR A 56 21.04 2.43 -12.90
CA THR A 56 21.92 3.51 -13.38
C THR A 56 21.63 3.93 -14.81
N LEU A 57 21.35 2.98 -15.71
CA LEU A 57 21.02 3.29 -17.10
C LEU A 57 19.72 4.11 -17.19
N ILE A 58 18.70 3.74 -16.41
CA ILE A 58 17.44 4.48 -16.35
C ILE A 58 17.65 5.87 -15.71
N MET A 59 18.43 5.96 -14.63
CA MET A 59 18.77 7.26 -14.02
C MET A 59 19.50 8.18 -15.00
N LEU A 60 20.42 7.63 -15.80
CA LEU A 60 21.14 8.39 -16.83
C LEU A 60 20.19 8.89 -17.91
N TRP A 61 19.31 8.02 -18.41
CA TRP A 61 18.30 8.40 -19.40
C TRP A 61 17.37 9.51 -18.89
N LEU A 62 16.92 9.41 -17.64
CA LEU A 62 15.97 10.35 -17.05
C LEU A 62 16.62 11.63 -16.51
N ASP A 63 17.95 11.76 -16.59
CA ASP A 63 18.75 12.87 -16.06
C ASP A 63 18.61 13.05 -14.53
N LEU A 64 18.69 11.92 -13.81
CA LEU A 64 18.51 11.85 -12.35
C LEU A 64 19.79 11.56 -11.57
N ILE A 65 20.93 11.45 -12.27
CA ILE A 65 22.22 11.14 -11.64
C ILE A 65 22.59 12.23 -10.62
N GLY A 66 22.78 11.80 -9.36
CA GLY A 66 23.12 12.70 -8.24
C GLY A 66 21.93 13.38 -7.58
N ASN A 67 20.72 13.27 -8.13
CA ASN A 67 19.51 13.90 -7.61
C ASN A 67 18.58 12.93 -6.87
N VAL A 68 18.80 11.63 -7.02
CA VAL A 68 17.95 10.57 -6.47
C VAL A 68 18.77 9.60 -5.64
N ASP A 69 18.33 9.39 -4.40
CA ASP A 69 18.80 8.30 -3.55
C ASP A 69 17.88 7.09 -3.69
N VAL A 70 18.26 6.13 -4.54
CA VAL A 70 17.49 4.90 -4.80
C VAL A 70 17.37 4.03 -3.54
N ASP A 71 18.34 4.10 -2.62
CA ASP A 71 18.35 3.27 -1.41
C ASP A 71 17.51 3.86 -0.27
N SER A 72 17.01 5.09 -0.44
CA SER A 72 16.01 5.69 0.47
C SER A 72 14.67 4.94 0.49
N ILE A 73 14.37 4.15 -0.54
CA ILE A 73 13.18 3.30 -0.61
C ILE A 73 13.55 1.87 -0.22
N CYS A 74 12.96 1.37 0.86
CA CYS A 74 13.06 -0.05 1.22
C CYS A 74 11.81 -0.80 0.74
N LEU A 75 11.88 -1.44 -0.44
CA LEU A 75 10.77 -2.22 -1.00
C LEU A 75 10.28 -3.36 -0.07
N PRO A 76 11.16 -4.12 0.61
CA PRO A 76 10.71 -5.09 1.60
C PRO A 76 10.02 -4.48 2.83
N ALA A 77 10.38 -3.25 3.22
CA ALA A 77 9.69 -2.53 4.30
C ALA A 77 8.33 -1.98 3.85
N LEU A 78 8.18 -1.70 2.55
CA LEU A 78 6.93 -1.26 1.94
C LEU A 78 5.87 -2.36 1.93
N VAL A 79 6.25 -3.64 1.79
CA VAL A 79 5.32 -4.78 1.82
C VAL A 79 5.88 -5.93 2.66
N GLN A 80 5.48 -5.99 3.93
CA GLN A 80 5.78 -7.17 4.77
C GLN A 80 4.73 -8.25 4.51
N HIS A 81 5.19 -9.40 4.00
CA HIS A 81 4.36 -10.61 3.90
C HIS A 81 4.46 -11.41 5.19
N LEU A 82 3.31 -11.74 5.77
CA LEU A 82 3.25 -12.51 7.00
C LEU A 82 2.44 -13.77 6.76
N ASN A 83 3.12 -14.90 6.88
CA ASN A 83 2.49 -16.22 6.92
C ASN A 83 2.52 -16.66 8.38
N SER A 84 1.39 -16.52 9.07
CA SER A 84 1.29 -16.94 10.47
C SER A 84 0.26 -18.05 10.62
N THR A 85 0.64 -19.07 11.40
CA THR A 85 -0.27 -20.12 11.89
C THR A 85 -0.78 -19.80 13.30
N ASP A 86 -0.38 -18.64 13.84
CA ASP A 86 -0.72 -18.16 15.16
C ASP A 86 -2.20 -17.76 15.21
N ARG A 87 -2.80 -17.96 16.39
CA ARG A 87 -4.19 -17.58 16.62
C ARG A 87 -4.37 -16.06 16.72
N TYR A 88 -3.30 -15.33 17.04
CA TYR A 88 -3.34 -13.88 17.22
C TYR A 88 -2.16 -13.26 16.50
N ILE A 89 -2.45 -12.29 15.66
CA ILE A 89 -1.43 -11.54 14.93
C ILE A 89 -1.60 -10.08 15.30
N SER A 90 -0.56 -9.47 15.88
CA SER A 90 -0.58 -8.08 16.34
C SER A 90 0.40 -7.25 15.54
N PHE A 91 -0.02 -6.07 15.12
CA PHE A 91 0.79 -5.10 14.41
C PHE A 91 0.66 -3.74 15.04
N ASP A 92 1.79 -3.04 15.10
CA ASP A 92 1.83 -1.64 15.43
C ASP A 92 2.27 -0.89 14.18
N ILE A 93 1.45 0.08 13.77
CA ILE A 93 1.67 0.93 12.60
C ILE A 93 1.76 2.37 13.12
N MET A 94 2.93 2.98 12.97
CA MET A 94 3.08 4.41 13.18
C MET A 94 2.35 5.16 12.07
N GLY A 95 1.44 6.06 12.40
CA GLY A 95 0.57 6.75 11.43
C GLY A 95 1.34 7.64 10.46
N GLU A 96 2.52 8.10 10.86
CA GLU A 96 3.43 8.93 10.07
C GLU A 96 4.21 8.10 9.05
N VAL A 97 4.26 6.77 9.22
CA VAL A 97 5.00 5.85 8.37
C VAL A 97 4.05 5.17 7.39
N LYS A 98 4.14 5.58 6.12
CA LYS A 98 3.45 4.90 5.02
C LYS A 98 3.95 3.48 4.91
N ARG A 99 3.04 2.51 4.97
CA ARG A 99 3.37 1.10 5.00
C ARG A 99 2.23 0.27 4.46
N ALA A 100 2.56 -0.77 3.69
CA ALA A 100 1.62 -1.82 3.34
C ALA A 100 2.03 -3.15 3.99
N LEU A 101 1.04 -3.94 4.38
CA LEU A 101 1.22 -5.29 4.87
C LEU A 101 0.22 -6.18 4.14
N VAL A 102 0.68 -7.33 3.67
CA VAL A 102 -0.20 -8.34 3.08
C VAL A 102 -0.17 -9.56 3.99
N LEU A 103 -1.28 -9.77 4.68
CA LEU A 103 -1.47 -10.93 5.52
C LEU A 103 -2.17 -12.03 4.71
N THR A 104 -1.55 -13.21 4.63
CA THR A 104 -2.19 -14.40 4.08
C THR A 104 -2.28 -15.46 5.17
N THR A 105 -3.50 -15.93 5.43
CA THR A 105 -3.75 -16.94 6.48
C THR A 105 -3.69 -18.35 5.87
N SER A 106 -3.52 -19.37 6.72
CA SER A 106 -3.99 -20.71 6.36
C SER A 106 -5.52 -20.68 6.11
N PRO A 107 -6.12 -21.71 5.49
CA PRO A 107 -7.58 -21.81 5.44
C PRO A 107 -8.18 -21.64 6.84
N ILE A 108 -9.16 -20.74 6.97
CA ILE A 108 -9.87 -20.45 8.22
C ILE A 108 -11.38 -20.37 7.97
N SER A 109 -12.18 -20.61 9.01
CA SER A 109 -13.63 -20.43 8.96
C SER A 109 -14.05 -19.04 9.43
N MET A 110 -13.29 -18.44 10.35
CA MET A 110 -13.62 -17.14 10.93
C MET A 110 -12.36 -16.38 11.36
N ALA A 111 -12.35 -15.08 11.10
CA ALA A 111 -11.38 -14.14 11.63
C ALA A 111 -12.11 -12.97 12.32
N SER A 112 -11.49 -12.43 13.36
CA SER A 112 -11.92 -11.18 13.99
C SER A 112 -10.80 -10.15 13.85
N LEU A 113 -11.16 -8.94 13.45
CA LEU A 113 -10.27 -7.80 13.32
C LEU A 113 -10.57 -6.82 14.45
N TYR A 114 -9.55 -6.43 15.19
CA TYR A 114 -9.62 -5.41 16.24
C TYR A 114 -8.64 -4.30 15.89
N THR A 115 -9.14 -3.07 15.78
CA THR A 115 -8.32 -1.88 15.60
C THR A 115 -8.37 -1.04 16.87
N ALA A 116 -7.23 -0.46 17.24
CA ALA A 116 -7.11 0.54 18.28
C ALA A 116 -6.13 1.61 17.82
N PHE A 117 -6.32 2.83 18.29
CA PHE A 117 -5.42 3.95 18.02
C PHE A 117 -5.05 4.65 19.32
N THR A 118 -3.79 5.04 19.44
CA THR A 118 -3.28 5.82 20.57
C THR A 118 -2.53 7.03 20.06
N LEU A 119 -2.71 8.16 20.72
CA LEU A 119 -1.92 9.37 20.51
C LEU A 119 -0.73 9.31 21.46
N ASN A 120 0.47 9.30 20.90
CA ASN A 120 1.69 9.45 21.68
C ASN A 120 2.01 10.95 21.79
N HIS A 121 1.76 11.49 22.97
CA HIS A 121 2.20 12.83 23.37
C HIS A 121 3.52 12.71 24.11
N ASP A 122 4.60 12.47 23.38
CA ASP A 122 5.94 12.62 23.98
C ASP A 122 6.24 14.11 24.13
N GLU A 123 6.62 14.52 25.35
CA GLU A 123 6.97 15.92 25.68
C GLU A 123 8.16 16.38 24.81
N GLY A 124 7.87 16.97 23.65
CA GLY A 124 8.85 17.54 22.72
C GLY A 124 8.88 16.94 21.32
N SER A 125 8.10 15.89 21.01
CA SER A 125 7.95 15.40 19.62
C SER A 125 6.65 15.88 19.01
N THR A 126 6.59 15.89 17.66
CA THR A 126 5.32 16.00 16.95
C THR A 126 4.39 14.90 17.42
N ASP A 127 3.13 15.25 17.72
CA ASP A 127 2.09 14.27 18.06
C ASP A 127 2.11 13.15 17.04
N SER A 128 2.39 11.94 17.51
CA SER A 128 2.43 10.75 16.66
C SER A 128 1.24 9.86 16.96
N THR A 129 0.74 9.22 15.91
CA THR A 129 -0.37 8.28 15.98
C THR A 129 0.19 6.87 15.93
N LEU A 130 -0.26 6.01 16.83
CA LEU A 130 0.06 4.59 16.80
C LEU A 130 -1.23 3.80 16.60
N HIS A 131 -1.31 3.09 15.48
CA HIS A 131 -2.41 2.19 15.18
C HIS A 131 -2.00 0.78 15.58
N LYS A 132 -2.74 0.20 16.52
CA LYS A 132 -2.59 -1.18 16.91
C LYS A 132 -3.67 -2.02 16.23
N LEU A 133 -3.23 -2.99 15.45
CA LEU A 133 -4.08 -3.94 14.78
C LEU A 133 -3.92 -5.32 15.39
N ILE A 134 -5.02 -5.97 15.75
CA ILE A 134 -5.01 -7.35 16.23
C ILE A 134 -5.96 -8.17 15.36
N ILE A 135 -5.45 -9.27 14.81
CA ILE A 135 -6.22 -10.23 14.02
C ILE A 135 -6.27 -11.54 14.79
N ALA A 136 -7.46 -11.92 15.22
CA ALA A 136 -7.70 -13.20 15.87
C ALA A 136 -8.21 -14.21 14.83
N LEU A 137 -7.45 -15.26 14.60
CA LEU A 137 -7.79 -16.36 13.70
C LEU A 137 -8.44 -17.49 14.50
N HIS A 138 -9.70 -17.79 14.21
CA HIS A 138 -10.43 -18.86 14.87
C HIS A 138 -10.26 -20.14 14.06
N LYS A 139 -9.44 -21.06 14.57
CA LYS A 139 -9.36 -22.42 13.99
C LYS A 139 -10.69 -23.12 14.26
N ALA A 140 -11.26 -23.73 13.23
CA ALA A 140 -12.35 -24.66 13.42
C ALA A 140 -11.91 -25.75 14.41
N ASN A 141 -12.79 -26.17 15.33
CA ASN A 141 -12.51 -27.31 16.21
C ASN A 141 -12.04 -28.48 15.33
N GLU A 142 -11.06 -29.24 15.82
CA GLU A 142 -10.37 -30.32 15.08
C GLU A 142 -11.29 -31.46 14.58
N GLN A 143 -12.59 -31.39 14.88
CA GLN A 143 -13.60 -32.20 14.19
C GLN A 143 -13.75 -31.75 12.72
N ALA A 144 -13.02 -32.44 11.84
CA ALA A 144 -13.11 -32.46 10.38
C ALA A 144 -13.13 -31.08 9.70
N ALA A 145 -12.12 -30.82 8.86
CA ALA A 145 -12.04 -29.59 8.06
C ALA A 145 -13.39 -29.30 7.38
N SER A 146 -14.01 -28.18 7.80
CA SER A 146 -15.26 -27.73 7.20
C SER A 146 -15.04 -27.48 5.71
N PRO A 147 -15.95 -27.90 4.82
CA PRO A 147 -15.80 -27.68 3.38
C PRO A 147 -15.71 -26.19 3.00
N ASN A 148 -16.08 -25.28 3.91
CA ASN A 148 -16.13 -23.83 3.67
C ASN A 148 -14.91 -23.07 4.24
N MET A 149 -13.76 -23.74 4.41
CA MET A 149 -12.53 -23.06 4.84
C MET A 149 -11.84 -22.43 3.64
N HIS A 150 -11.58 -21.13 3.71
CA HIS A 150 -10.90 -20.39 2.65
C HIS A 150 -9.67 -19.68 3.20
N VAL A 151 -8.65 -19.54 2.34
CA VAL A 151 -7.49 -18.68 2.63
C VAL A 151 -7.98 -17.24 2.67
N LEU A 152 -7.71 -16.52 3.76
CA LEU A 152 -7.98 -15.10 3.85
C LEU A 152 -6.72 -14.30 3.47
N ARG A 153 -6.92 -13.23 2.70
CA ARG A 153 -5.87 -12.31 2.25
C ARG A 153 -6.32 -10.92 2.62
N ILE A 154 -5.54 -10.25 3.44
CA ILE A 154 -5.86 -8.92 3.97
C ILE A 154 -4.73 -7.98 3.59
N LEU A 155 -5.07 -6.91 2.87
CA LEU A 155 -4.17 -5.80 2.60
C LEU A 155 -4.37 -4.74 3.69
N ILE A 156 -3.36 -4.46 4.50
CA ILE A 156 -3.38 -3.38 5.48
C ILE A 156 -2.49 -2.27 4.94
N PHE A 157 -3.03 -1.06 4.80
CA PHE A 157 -2.33 0.04 4.15
C PHE A 157 -2.48 1.33 4.94
N ASN A 158 -1.36 1.82 5.48
CA ASN A 158 -1.30 3.18 6.01
C ASN A 158 -1.12 4.16 4.84
N ALA A 159 -2.17 4.92 4.56
CA ALA A 159 -2.18 5.88 3.46
C ALA A 159 -1.29 7.10 3.71
N GLY A 160 -1.08 7.49 4.96
CA GLY A 160 -0.47 8.78 5.32
C GLY A 160 -1.19 9.97 4.67
N GLY A 161 -2.51 9.87 4.53
CA GLY A 161 -3.40 10.79 3.82
C GLY A 161 -3.68 10.39 2.37
N VAL A 162 -4.95 10.16 2.02
CA VAL A 162 -5.32 9.76 0.64
C VAL A 162 -5.22 10.89 -0.38
N GLN A 163 -5.03 12.13 0.07
CA GLN A 163 -4.73 13.25 -0.82
C GLN A 163 -3.31 13.14 -1.40
N ASN A 164 -2.47 12.26 -0.84
CA ASN A 164 -1.19 11.93 -1.44
C ASN A 164 -1.42 11.38 -2.87
N PRO A 165 -0.88 12.01 -3.93
CA PRO A 165 -1.04 11.55 -5.31
C PRO A 165 -0.53 10.13 -5.54
N ALA A 166 0.44 9.65 -4.76
CA ALA A 166 0.93 8.28 -4.83
C ALA A 166 -0.02 7.24 -4.20
N PHE A 167 -1.03 7.66 -3.43
CA PHE A 167 -1.96 6.75 -2.73
C PHE A 167 -2.65 5.80 -3.71
N LEU A 168 -3.37 6.36 -4.69
CA LEU A 168 -4.22 5.56 -5.57
C LEU A 168 -3.40 4.62 -6.47
N PRO A 169 -2.30 5.06 -7.13
CA PRO A 169 -1.46 4.15 -7.91
C PRO A 169 -0.87 3.01 -7.07
N VAL A 170 -0.34 3.29 -5.88
CA VAL A 170 0.27 2.26 -5.02
C VAL A 170 -0.79 1.31 -4.49
N PHE A 171 -1.93 1.82 -4.04
CA PHE A 171 -3.02 1.01 -3.54
C PHE A 171 -3.59 0.10 -4.63
N SER A 172 -3.88 0.63 -5.83
CA SER A 172 -4.38 -0.16 -6.96
C SER A 172 -3.38 -1.23 -7.39
N TRP A 173 -2.09 -0.90 -7.42
CA TRP A 173 -1.04 -1.90 -7.71
C TRP A 173 -1.03 -3.02 -6.66
N LEU A 174 -0.98 -2.69 -5.36
CA LEU A 174 -1.01 -3.68 -4.28
C LEU A 174 -2.29 -4.54 -4.32
N PHE A 175 -3.42 -3.90 -4.60
CA PHE A 175 -4.70 -4.57 -4.68
C PHE A 175 -4.75 -5.56 -5.84
N ASN A 176 -4.33 -5.15 -7.04
CA ASN A 176 -4.33 -6.01 -8.22
C ASN A 176 -3.31 -7.14 -8.10
N GLU A 177 -2.12 -6.85 -7.57
CA GLU A 177 -1.03 -7.83 -7.42
C GLU A 177 -1.39 -8.93 -6.42
N HIS A 178 -1.97 -8.55 -5.27
CA HIS A 178 -2.22 -9.50 -4.18
C HIS A 178 -3.64 -10.03 -4.12
N ASN A 179 -4.56 -9.48 -4.93
CA ASN A 179 -5.97 -9.82 -4.99
C ASN A 179 -6.57 -10.09 -3.59
N PRO A 180 -6.50 -9.12 -2.66
CA PRO A 180 -6.89 -9.35 -1.28
C PRO A 180 -8.42 -9.45 -1.17
N HIS A 181 -8.89 -10.27 -0.23
CA HIS A 181 -10.32 -10.41 0.06
C HIS A 181 -10.87 -9.24 0.89
N MET A 182 -9.98 -8.57 1.62
CA MET A 182 -10.26 -7.41 2.48
C MET A 182 -9.09 -6.43 2.41
N ALA A 183 -9.40 -5.14 2.39
CA ALA A 183 -8.42 -4.07 2.59
C ALA A 183 -8.78 -3.26 3.85
N LEU A 184 -7.77 -2.96 4.67
CA LEU A 184 -7.83 -2.05 5.80
C LEU A 184 -6.96 -0.85 5.46
N VAL A 185 -7.54 0.35 5.42
CA VAL A 185 -6.78 1.57 5.12
C VAL A 185 -6.83 2.51 6.31
N THR A 186 -5.67 2.80 6.90
CA THR A 186 -5.54 3.72 8.04
C THR A 186 -5.02 5.07 7.60
N GLU A 187 -5.12 6.08 8.48
CA GLU A 187 -4.62 7.45 8.24
C GLU A 187 -5.11 8.03 6.91
N THR A 188 -6.38 7.84 6.60
CA THR A 188 -6.95 8.36 5.35
C THR A 188 -6.94 9.90 5.31
N ARG A 189 -6.94 10.54 6.49
CA ARG A 189 -7.00 12.00 6.70
C ARG A 189 -8.13 12.68 5.92
N LEU A 190 -9.22 11.96 5.74
CA LEU A 190 -10.44 12.49 5.14
C LEU A 190 -11.48 12.71 6.23
N SER A 191 -12.22 13.81 6.09
CA SER A 191 -13.42 14.07 6.86
C SER A 191 -14.55 14.56 5.95
N GLY A 192 -15.80 14.32 6.38
CA GLY A 192 -16.99 14.85 5.71
C GLY A 192 -17.24 14.35 4.28
N ALA A 193 -17.82 15.22 3.45
CA ALA A 193 -18.31 14.86 2.12
C ALA A 193 -17.20 14.47 1.12
N GLN A 194 -16.00 15.06 1.24
CA GLN A 194 -14.85 14.72 0.39
C GLN A 194 -14.43 13.26 0.56
N ALA A 195 -14.55 12.73 1.78
CA ALA A 195 -14.28 11.33 2.06
C ALA A 195 -15.17 10.42 1.20
N ARG A 196 -16.43 10.80 0.96
CA ARG A 196 -17.40 10.00 0.22
C ARG A 196 -17.06 9.85 -1.25
N HIS A 197 -16.59 10.90 -1.89
CA HIS A 197 -16.31 10.87 -3.33
C HIS A 197 -15.08 10.03 -3.66
N ARG A 198 -13.99 10.19 -2.88
CA ARG A 198 -12.79 9.35 -3.02
C ARG A 198 -13.05 7.87 -2.70
N ARG A 199 -13.98 7.56 -1.79
CA ARG A 199 -14.40 6.18 -1.49
C ARG A 199 -15.03 5.49 -2.70
N LEU A 200 -15.95 6.19 -3.38
CA LEU A 200 -16.63 5.64 -4.56
C LEU A 200 -15.66 5.39 -5.73
N SER A 201 -14.50 6.05 -5.74
CA SER A 201 -13.49 5.84 -6.78
C SER A 201 -12.60 4.60 -6.59
N LEU A 202 -12.72 3.87 -5.46
CA LEU A 202 -11.90 2.70 -5.19
C LEU A 202 -12.49 1.38 -5.74
N ASP A 203 -13.61 1.42 -6.47
CA ASP A 203 -14.23 0.27 -7.17
C ASP A 203 -14.48 -0.97 -6.30
N PHE A 204 -14.90 -0.75 -5.06
CA PHE A 204 -15.25 -1.84 -4.18
C PHE A 204 -16.75 -2.00 -3.96
N PRO A 205 -17.25 -3.24 -3.86
CA PRO A 205 -18.66 -3.51 -3.68
C PRO A 205 -19.17 -3.07 -2.29
N GLU A 206 -18.36 -3.25 -1.24
CA GLU A 206 -18.73 -2.85 0.12
C GLU A 206 -17.62 -2.06 0.82
N SER A 207 -18.03 -1.07 1.61
CA SER A 207 -17.13 -0.24 2.41
C SER A 207 -17.78 0.17 3.73
N SER A 208 -17.00 0.09 4.80
CA SER A 208 -17.35 0.53 6.15
C SER A 208 -16.30 1.52 6.63
N ILE A 209 -16.72 2.57 7.32
CA ILE A 209 -15.81 3.59 7.84
C ILE A 209 -16.08 3.79 9.32
N LEU A 210 -14.99 3.90 10.06
CA LEU A 210 -14.98 4.44 11.38
C LEU A 210 -14.58 5.91 11.27
N ASP A 211 -15.57 6.79 11.31
CA ASP A 211 -15.28 8.22 11.42
C ASP A 211 -14.56 8.45 12.74
N SER A 212 -13.41 9.09 12.67
CA SER A 212 -12.72 9.50 13.86
C SER A 212 -13.46 10.66 14.54
N ILE A 213 -13.52 10.61 15.85
CA ILE A 213 -14.01 11.73 16.64
C ILE A 213 -12.85 12.73 16.75
N GLY A 214 -12.66 13.58 15.73
CA GLY A 214 -11.63 14.63 15.71
C GLY A 214 -10.86 14.75 14.38
N TYR A 215 -9.71 15.43 14.41
CA TYR A 215 -8.86 15.72 13.24
C TYR A 215 -7.91 14.58 12.82
N PHE A 216 -8.13 13.36 13.33
CA PHE A 216 -7.19 12.25 13.18
C PHE A 216 -7.80 11.20 12.25
N GLY A 217 -7.38 11.13 10.99
CA GLY A 217 -8.07 10.43 9.89
C GLY A 217 -8.80 9.12 10.24
N GLY A 218 -10.02 8.97 9.70
CA GLY A 218 -10.85 7.79 9.93
C GLY A 218 -10.24 6.46 9.48
N ASP A 219 -10.73 5.38 10.06
CA ASP A 219 -10.33 3.98 9.82
C ASP A 219 -11.30 3.32 8.83
N TYR A 220 -10.82 2.42 7.97
CA TYR A 220 -11.58 1.91 6.83
C TYR A 220 -11.61 0.38 6.79
N HIS A 221 -12.79 -0.23 6.76
CA HIS A 221 -12.96 -1.68 6.66
C HIS A 221 -13.69 -2.04 5.36
N GLN A 222 -13.29 -3.15 4.75
CA GLN A 222 -13.81 -3.57 3.45
C GLN A 222 -14.05 -5.06 3.38
N ARG A 223 -15.15 -5.47 2.73
CA ARG A 223 -15.44 -6.87 2.43
C ARG A 223 -15.68 -7.02 0.93
N SER A 224 -15.07 -8.03 0.31
CA SER A 224 -15.49 -8.50 -1.01
C SER A 224 -16.51 -9.62 -0.81
N ALA A 225 -17.73 -9.41 -1.32
CA ALA A 225 -18.74 -10.46 -1.42
C ALA A 225 -18.51 -11.20 -2.73
N TYR A 226 -18.03 -12.45 -2.66
CA TYR A 226 -18.12 -13.36 -3.79
C TYR A 226 -19.55 -13.90 -3.85
N SER A 227 -20.28 -13.57 -4.92
CA SER A 227 -21.44 -14.35 -5.34
C SER A 227 -20.93 -15.51 -6.18
N ASP A 228 -20.99 -16.73 -5.63
CA ASP A 228 -20.81 -17.95 -6.40
C ASP A 228 -21.94 -18.07 -7.43
N THR A 229 -21.59 -18.01 -8.72
CA THR A 229 -22.40 -18.48 -9.85
C THR A 229 -21.69 -19.61 -10.55
#